data_AF-A0A1I1ZUE2-F1
#
_entry.id   AF-A0A1I1ZUE2-F1
#
_cell.length_a   1.000
_cell.length_b   1.000
_cell.length_c   1.000
_cell.angle_alpha   90.00
_cell.angle_beta   90.00
_cell.angle_gamma   90.00
#
_symmetry.space_group_name_H-M   'P 1'
#
loop_
_entity.id
_entity.type
_entity.pdbx_description
1 polymer ?
#
loop_
_entity_poly.entity_id
_entity_poly.type
_entity_poly.pdbx_seq_one_letter_code
_entity_poly.pdbx_strand_id
1 'polypeptide(L)'
;MREFDADQVQQLLAGPRFIDEPGERRCPACGAVAVRTYVYRREGPHRTVRITYMWCASCRRHKGWTGPDAGPGFDDPLLRLPQAERDALLNDLESLFPRLDRLWEAGDLPQTFDR
;
A
#
# COMPACT_ATOMS: atom_id res chain seq x y z
N MET A 1 1.92 15.67 2.42
CA MET A 1 2.92 14.57 2.37
C MET A 1 3.86 14.74 1.18
N ARG A 2 4.98 14.00 1.11
CA ARG A 2 5.91 14.03 -0.04
C ARG A 2 5.98 12.66 -0.71
N GLU A 3 6.29 12.61 -2.00
CA GLU A 3 6.57 11.36 -2.67
C GLU A 3 8.01 10.88 -2.44
N PHE A 4 8.25 9.58 -2.63
CA PHE A 4 9.60 9.07 -2.88
C PHE A 4 10.08 9.55 -4.24
N ASP A 5 11.35 9.95 -4.33
CA ASP A 5 12.00 10.25 -5.61
C ASP A 5 12.37 8.96 -6.37
N ALA A 6 12.85 9.11 -7.61
CA ALA A 6 13.14 7.99 -8.49
C ALA A 6 14.17 7.01 -7.89
N ASP A 7 15.26 7.52 -7.29
CA ASP A 7 16.32 6.70 -6.71
C ASP A 7 15.81 5.96 -5.46
N GLN A 8 15.02 6.64 -4.61
CA GLN A 8 14.35 6.02 -3.47
C GLN A 8 13.40 4.90 -3.92
N VAL A 9 12.65 5.10 -5.00
CA VAL A 9 11.79 4.06 -5.57
C VAL A 9 12.62 2.87 -6.06
N GLN A 10 13.72 3.10 -6.78
CA GLN A 10 14.59 2.01 -7.24
C GLN A 10 15.14 1.19 -6.07
N GLN A 11 15.57 1.84 -4.98
CA GLN A 11 16.03 1.15 -3.77
C GLN A 11 14.94 0.28 -3.13
N LEU A 12 13.68 0.76 -3.09
CA LEU A 12 12.57 -0.01 -2.54
C LEU A 12 12.21 -1.24 -3.39
N LEU A 13 12.39 -1.13 -4.71
CA LEU A 13 12.08 -2.18 -5.68
C LEU A 13 13.22 -3.16 -5.93
N ALA A 14 14.46 -2.85 -5.52
CA ALA A 14 15.62 -3.71 -5.72
C ALA A 14 15.61 -5.01 -4.88
N GLY A 15 14.80 -5.05 -3.81
CA GLY A 15 14.65 -6.23 -2.95
C GLY A 15 13.63 -7.26 -3.45
N PRO A 16 13.30 -8.27 -2.63
CA PRO A 16 12.22 -9.22 -2.91
C PRO A 16 10.92 -8.48 -3.25
N ARG A 17 10.02 -9.10 -4.03
CA ARG A 17 8.72 -8.47 -4.29
C ARG A 17 7.92 -8.42 -2.99
N PHE A 18 7.11 -7.39 -2.80
CA PHE A 18 6.30 -7.26 -1.58
C PHE A 18 5.30 -8.42 -1.42
N ILE A 19 4.85 -9.05 -2.52
CA ILE A 19 3.96 -10.22 -2.48
C ILE A 19 4.68 -11.41 -1.82
N ASP A 20 5.98 -11.56 -2.05
CA ASP A 20 6.78 -12.64 -1.49
C ASP A 20 7.20 -12.33 -0.04
N GLU A 21 7.48 -11.05 0.25
CA GLU A 21 7.87 -10.56 1.57
C GLU A 21 7.14 -9.23 1.89
N PRO A 22 5.93 -9.31 2.50
CA PRO A 22 5.05 -8.15 2.68
C PRO A 22 5.35 -7.33 3.95
N GLY A 23 6.39 -7.69 4.71
CA GLY A 23 6.81 -6.99 5.93
C GLY A 23 7.39 -5.59 5.72
N GLU A 24 7.73 -4.92 6.82
CA GLU A 24 8.29 -3.56 6.79
C GLU A 24 9.68 -3.53 6.14
N ARG A 25 9.94 -2.47 5.37
CA ARG A 25 11.24 -2.22 4.73
C ARG A 25 11.91 -0.97 5.28
N ARG A 26 13.23 -0.92 5.12
CA ARG A 26 14.01 0.28 5.43
C ARG A 26 13.67 1.40 4.46
N CYS A 27 13.34 2.56 5.01
CA CYS A 27 13.01 3.76 4.25
C CYS A 27 14.28 4.41 3.72
N PRO A 28 14.42 4.59 2.39
CA PRO A 28 15.60 5.22 1.79
C PRO A 28 15.69 6.74 2.09
N ALA A 29 14.60 7.36 2.55
CA ALA A 29 14.56 8.79 2.83
C ALA A 29 14.87 9.16 4.30
N CYS A 30 14.56 8.29 5.26
CA CYS A 30 14.75 8.58 6.69
C CYS A 30 15.50 7.49 7.46
N GLY A 31 15.81 6.35 6.83
CA GLY A 31 16.55 5.26 7.44
C GLY A 31 15.73 4.33 8.37
N ALA A 32 14.52 4.70 8.77
CA ALA A 32 13.65 3.87 9.62
C ALA A 32 13.15 2.60 8.89
N VAL A 33 13.03 1.48 9.59
CA VAL A 33 12.33 0.29 9.09
C VAL A 33 10.85 0.49 9.35
N ALA A 34 10.16 1.06 8.38
CA ALA A 34 8.78 1.53 8.53
C ALA A 34 8.06 1.71 7.17
N VAL A 35 8.65 1.23 6.08
CA VAL A 35 7.99 1.26 4.76
C VAL A 35 7.07 0.06 4.65
N ARG A 36 5.79 0.33 4.48
CA ARG A 36 4.71 -0.65 4.40
C ARG A 36 4.11 -0.60 2.99
N THR A 37 3.49 -1.70 2.56
CA THR A 37 2.83 -1.80 1.25
C THR A 37 1.38 -2.24 1.44
N TYR A 38 0.50 -1.64 0.64
CA TYR A 38 -0.93 -1.94 0.63
C TYR A 38 -1.42 -1.98 -0.81
N VAL A 39 -2.30 -2.92 -1.10
CA VAL A 39 -2.86 -3.17 -2.41
C VAL A 39 -4.37 -3.25 -2.29
N TYR A 40 -5.08 -2.62 -3.22
CA TYR A 40 -6.52 -2.80 -3.36
C TYR A 40 -6.93 -2.87 -4.82
N ARG A 41 -8.11 -3.44 -5.05
CA ARG A 41 -8.75 -3.48 -6.37
C ARG A 41 -9.73 -2.33 -6.48
N ARG A 42 -9.75 -1.70 -7.66
CA ARG A 42 -10.77 -0.71 -8.02
C ARG A 42 -11.43 -1.13 -9.32
N GLU A 43 -12.75 -1.21 -9.31
CA GLU A 43 -13.53 -1.45 -10.52
C GLU A 43 -13.57 -0.16 -11.35
N GLY A 44 -13.08 -0.24 -12.59
CA GLY A 44 -13.20 0.83 -13.57
C GLY A 44 -14.26 0.50 -14.63
N PRO A 45 -14.65 1.46 -15.48
CA PRO A 45 -15.71 1.27 -16.48
C PRO A 45 -15.46 0.15 -17.50
N HIS A 46 -14.20 -0.21 -17.72
CA HIS A 46 -13.79 -1.19 -18.73
C HIS A 46 -13.03 -2.40 -18.16
N ARG A 47 -12.43 -2.27 -16.98
CA ARG A 47 -11.64 -3.32 -16.33
C ARG A 47 -11.38 -2.98 -14.86
N THR A 48 -11.17 -4.02 -14.06
CA THR A 48 -10.61 -3.90 -12.72
C THR A 48 -9.13 -3.55 -12.79
N VAL A 49 -8.71 -2.59 -11.99
CA VAL A 49 -7.31 -2.21 -11.82
C VAL A 49 -6.84 -2.54 -10.41
N ARG A 50 -5.54 -2.79 -10.29
CA ARG A 50 -4.87 -2.97 -9.01
C ARG A 50 -4.08 -1.70 -8.70
N ILE A 51 -4.34 -1.14 -7.53
CA ILE A 51 -3.64 0.04 -7.04
C ILE A 51 -2.76 -0.39 -5.87
N THR A 52 -1.48 -0.05 -5.94
CA THR A 52 -0.47 -0.35 -4.93
C THR A 52 0.02 0.96 -4.33
N TYR A 53 0.02 1.06 -3.01
CA TYR A 53 0.69 2.13 -2.29
C TYR A 53 1.85 1.55 -1.47
N MET A 54 2.99 2.23 -1.53
CA MET A 54 4.05 2.14 -0.53
C MET A 54 4.09 3.43 0.27
N TRP A 55 4.21 3.35 1.60
CA TRP A 55 4.38 4.53 2.45
C TRP A 55 5.29 4.24 3.63
N CYS A 56 5.97 5.27 4.10
CA CYS A 56 6.73 5.20 5.34
C CYS A 56 5.88 5.71 6.51
N ALA A 57 5.61 4.86 7.50
CA ALA A 57 4.89 5.25 8.71
C ALA A 57 5.64 6.34 9.51
N SER A 58 6.98 6.40 9.39
CA SER A 58 7.83 7.38 10.10
C SER A 58 7.88 8.75 9.41
N CYS A 59 8.36 8.85 8.17
CA CYS A 59 8.57 10.14 7.50
C CYS A 59 7.44 10.56 6.54
N ARG A 60 6.38 9.74 6.43
CA ARG A 60 5.18 10.01 5.62
C ARG A 60 5.44 10.21 4.13
N ARG A 61 6.59 9.71 3.63
CA ARG A 61 6.82 9.60 2.19
C ARG A 61 6.05 8.42 1.63
N HIS A 62 5.61 8.55 0.38
CA HIS A 62 4.78 7.54 -0.26
C HIS A 62 5.03 7.43 -1.76
N LYS A 63 4.55 6.34 -2.36
CA LYS A 63 4.41 6.20 -3.80
C LYS A 63 3.21 5.32 -4.13
N GLY A 64 2.45 5.73 -5.14
CA GLY A 64 1.32 4.97 -5.68
C GLY A 64 1.60 4.50 -7.10
N TRP A 65 1.12 3.30 -7.42
CA TRP A 65 1.11 2.76 -8.78
C TRP A 65 -0.28 2.22 -9.10
N THR A 66 -0.70 2.38 -10.35
CA THR A 66 -1.90 1.76 -10.89
C THR A 66 -1.49 0.83 -12.02
N GLY A 67 -1.96 -0.41 -11.98
CA GLY A 67 -1.66 -1.42 -12.99
C GLY A 67 -2.87 -2.31 -13.29
N PRO A 68 -2.73 -3.21 -14.29
CA PRO A 68 -3.73 -4.25 -14.52
C PRO A 68 -3.83 -5.18 -13.32
N ASP A 69 -5.02 -5.71 -13.05
CA ASP A 69 -5.19 -6.74 -12.01
C ASP A 69 -4.74 -8.12 -12.49
N ALA A 70 -3.43 -8.31 -12.59
CA ALA A 70 -2.79 -9.55 -13.06
C ALA A 70 -2.03 -10.30 -11.94
N GLY A 71 -2.27 -9.95 -10.68
CA GLY A 71 -1.59 -10.52 -9.51
C GLY A 71 -2.42 -11.56 -8.74
N PRO A 72 -1.82 -12.24 -7.75
CA PRO A 72 -2.54 -13.19 -6.91
C PRO A 72 -3.69 -12.53 -6.14
N GLY A 73 -4.61 -13.37 -5.65
CA GLY A 73 -5.62 -12.98 -4.68
C GLY A 73 -4.98 -12.47 -3.38
N PHE A 74 -5.74 -11.68 -2.64
CA PHE A 74 -5.36 -11.14 -1.35
C PHE A 74 -6.60 -10.77 -0.56
N ASP A 75 -6.51 -10.85 0.77
CA ASP A 75 -7.54 -10.31 1.66
C ASP A 75 -7.33 -8.79 1.81
N ASP A 76 -8.42 -8.03 1.67
CA ASP A 76 -8.41 -6.58 1.78
C ASP A 76 -9.23 -6.16 3.01
N PRO A 77 -8.58 -5.73 4.10
CA PRO A 77 -9.26 -5.37 5.34
C PRO A 77 -10.17 -4.15 5.19
N LEU A 78 -10.00 -3.30 4.17
CA LEU A 78 -10.89 -2.18 3.91
C LEU A 78 -12.21 -2.62 3.25
N LEU A 79 -12.32 -3.85 2.72
CA LEU A 79 -13.60 -4.39 2.24
C LEU A 79 -14.62 -4.59 3.37
N ARG A 80 -14.19 -4.58 4.63
CA ARG A 80 -15.06 -4.61 5.82
C ARG A 80 -15.81 -3.29 6.01
N LEU A 81 -15.39 -2.21 5.38
CA LEU A 81 -16.05 -0.90 5.44
C LEU A 81 -17.19 -0.81 4.41
N PRO A 82 -18.24 0.00 4.69
CA PRO A 82 -19.21 0.39 3.68
C PRO A 82 -18.50 1.03 2.47
N GLN A 83 -18.99 0.74 1.26
CA GLN A 83 -18.38 1.22 0.01
C GLN A 83 -18.16 2.73 -0.01
N ALA A 84 -19.14 3.54 0.43
CA ALA A 84 -19.01 4.99 0.45
C ALA A 84 -17.90 5.49 1.38
N GLU A 85 -17.72 4.85 2.55
CA GLU A 85 -16.66 5.17 3.49
C GLU A 85 -15.29 4.78 2.93
N ARG A 86 -15.21 3.59 2.32
CA ARG A 86 -14.00 3.12 1.64
C ARG A 86 -13.61 4.05 0.50
N ASP A 87 -14.55 4.46 -0.35
CA ASP A 87 -14.27 5.34 -1.49
C ASP A 87 -13.82 6.74 -1.01
N ALA A 88 -14.45 7.28 0.04
CA ALA A 88 -14.00 8.54 0.64
C ALA A 88 -12.56 8.42 1.16
N LEU A 89 -12.24 7.33 1.86
CA LEU A 89 -10.91 7.07 2.42
C LEU A 89 -9.85 6.91 1.32
N LEU A 90 -10.14 6.16 0.26
CA LEU A 90 -9.19 5.89 -0.82
C LEU A 90 -8.88 7.12 -1.68
N ASN A 91 -9.75 8.14 -1.68
CA ASN A 91 -9.53 9.40 -2.38
C ASN A 91 -8.77 10.44 -1.55
N ASP A 92 -8.52 10.17 -0.26
CA ASP A 92 -7.76 11.05 0.63
C ASP A 92 -6.59 10.30 1.27
N LEU A 93 -5.39 10.49 0.71
CA LEU A 93 -4.18 9.87 1.23
C LEU A 93 -3.83 10.29 2.66
N GLU A 94 -4.22 11.52 3.06
CA GLU A 94 -3.94 12.02 4.41
C GLU A 94 -4.74 11.26 5.46
N SER A 95 -5.96 10.81 5.12
CA SER A 95 -6.77 9.94 5.96
C SER A 95 -6.47 8.44 5.76
N LEU A 96 -6.14 8.02 4.54
CA LEU A 96 -5.87 6.62 4.21
C LEU A 96 -4.68 6.07 4.99
N PHE A 97 -3.51 6.71 4.91
CA PHE A 97 -2.31 6.14 5.48
C PHE A 97 -2.36 6.01 7.02
N PRO A 98 -2.89 6.98 7.81
CA PRO A 98 -3.09 6.76 9.24
C PRO A 98 -4.07 5.62 9.54
N ARG A 99 -5.09 5.40 8.70
CA ARG A 99 -5.98 4.24 8.85
C ARG A 99 -5.23 2.93 8.59
N LEU A 100 -4.40 2.87 7.54
CA LEU A 100 -3.55 1.72 7.26
C LEU A 100 -2.53 1.47 8.37
N ASP A 101 -1.96 2.53 8.95
CA ASP A 101 -1.05 2.39 10.09
C ASP A 101 -1.76 1.73 11.29
N ARG A 102 -3.01 2.11 11.59
CA ARG A 102 -3.79 1.46 12.66
C ARG A 102 -4.07 -0.02 12.35
N LEU A 103 -4.36 -0.36 11.10
CA LEU A 103 -4.57 -1.76 10.69
C LEU A 103 -3.28 -2.58 10.83
N TRP A 104 -2.13 -1.97 10.57
CA TRP A 104 -0.83 -2.60 10.80
C TRP A 104 -0.59 -2.87 12.29
N GLU A 105 -0.78 -1.87 13.15
CA GLU A 105 -0.60 -2.06 14.60
C GLU A 105 -1.61 -3.05 15.20
N ALA A 106 -2.80 -3.19 14.59
CA ALA A 106 -3.81 -4.17 14.98
C ALA A 106 -3.51 -5.60 14.47
N GLY A 107 -2.54 -5.78 13.58
CA GLY A 107 -2.21 -7.06 12.96
C GLY A 107 -3.13 -7.47 11.80
N ASP A 108 -3.99 -6.57 11.32
CA ASP A 108 -4.78 -6.76 10.08
C ASP A 108 -3.94 -6.53 8.81
N LEU A 109 -2.78 -5.89 8.95
CA LEU A 109 -1.76 -5.77 7.92
C LEU A 109 -0.41 -6.30 8.45
N PRO A 110 0.50 -6.78 7.58
CA PRO A 110 0.43 -6.78 6.12
C PRO A 110 -0.64 -7.71 5.53
N GLN A 111 -1.05 -7.45 4.29
CA GLN A 111 -1.99 -8.33 3.57
C GLN A 111 -1.35 -9.69 3.29
N THR A 112 -2.18 -10.73 3.34
CA THR A 112 -1.80 -12.08 2.92
C THR A 112 -2.17 -12.26 1.45
N PHE A 113 -1.25 -12.83 0.67
CA PHE A 113 -1.44 -13.12 -0.74
C PHE A 113 -1.56 -14.63 -0.95
N ASP A 114 -2.45 -15.03 -1.86
CA ASP A 114 -2.58 -16.42 -2.28
C ASP A 114 -1.30 -16.86 -3.01
N ARG A 115 -0.91 -18.13 -2.83
CA ARG A 115 0.27 -18.72 -3.49
C ARG A 115 -0.06 -19.33 -4.84
#